data_AF-A0A7I7WHF4-F1
#
_entry.id   AF-A0A7I7WHF4-F1
#
_cell.length_a   1.000
_cell.length_b   1.000
_cell.length_c   1.000
_cell.angle_alpha   90.00
_cell.angle_beta   90.00
_cell.angle_gamma   90.00
#
_symmetry.space_group_name_H-M   'P 1'
#
loop_
_entity.id
_entity.type
_entity.pdbx_description
1 polymer ?
#
loop_
_entity_poly.entity_id
_entity_poly.type
_entity_poly.pdbx_seq_one_letter_code
_entity_poly.pdbx_strand_id
1 'polypeptide(L)'
;MVIDVTVDKGVATPTNATVQAVAGEPIVLQVTSDAEDSLHVHSVPEHVFDVAAAPDQRFEFTVDIPGRVAVELHDLHVTVVTIEVRP
;
A
#
# COMPACT_ATOMS: atom_id res chain seq x y z
N MET A 1 0.38 4.44 11.11
CA MET A 1 0.33 5.60 10.17
C MET A 1 -0.78 5.42 9.14
N VAL A 2 -1.08 6.45 8.35
CA VAL A 2 -1.95 6.35 7.16
C VAL A 2 -1.16 6.76 5.91
N ILE A 3 -1.34 6.01 4.81
CA ILE A 3 -0.80 6.28 3.48
C ILE A 3 -1.99 6.41 2.54
N ASP A 4 -2.19 7.61 1.98
CA ASP A 4 -3.23 7.85 1.00
C ASP A 4 -2.78 7.37 -0.39
N VAL A 5 -3.64 6.59 -1.05
CA VAL A 5 -3.44 6.07 -2.40
C VAL A 5 -4.66 6.46 -3.24
N THR A 6 -4.41 7.12 -4.37
CA THR A 6 -5.43 7.43 -5.36
C THR A 6 -5.10 6.76 -6.68
N VAL A 7 -6.07 6.06 -7.26
CA VAL A 7 -6.03 5.60 -8.65
C VAL A 7 -7.09 6.37 -9.43
N ASP A 8 -6.66 7.15 -10.41
CA ASP A 8 -7.54 7.87 -11.35
C ASP A 8 -7.00 7.68 -12.77
N LYS A 9 -7.84 7.21 -13.68
CA LYS A 9 -7.56 7.02 -15.11
C LYS A 9 -6.27 6.24 -15.38
N GLY A 10 -6.05 5.18 -14.59
CA GLY A 10 -4.88 4.30 -14.72
C GLY A 10 -3.58 4.89 -14.17
N VAL A 11 -3.66 5.96 -13.36
CA VAL A 11 -2.50 6.57 -12.70
C VAL A 11 -2.63 6.45 -11.20
N ALA A 12 -1.62 5.85 -10.56
CA ALA A 12 -1.51 5.76 -9.12
C ALA A 12 -0.79 6.98 -8.52
N THR A 13 -1.31 7.52 -7.42
CA THR A 13 -0.66 8.57 -6.62
C THR A 13 -0.67 8.16 -5.15
N PRO A 14 0.48 8.06 -4.48
CA PRO A 14 1.82 8.25 -5.03
C PRO A 14 2.23 7.13 -6.01
N THR A 15 3.26 7.40 -6.80
CA THR A 15 4.00 6.39 -7.58
C THR A 15 5.46 6.41 -7.12
N ASN A 16 6.00 5.26 -6.74
CA ASN A 16 7.38 5.07 -6.25
C ASN A 16 7.76 5.96 -5.05
N ALA A 17 6.81 6.29 -4.17
CA ALA A 17 7.14 7.03 -2.95
C ALA A 17 7.99 6.20 -1.98
N THR A 18 8.63 6.88 -1.03
CA THR A 18 9.27 6.23 0.12
C THR A 18 8.78 6.87 1.41
N VAL A 19 8.38 6.05 2.38
CA VAL A 19 7.89 6.49 3.70
C VAL A 19 8.56 5.65 4.80
N GLN A 20 8.45 6.09 6.05
CA GLN A 20 9.02 5.37 7.21
C GLN A 20 7.94 4.92 8.17
N ALA A 21 8.04 3.67 8.62
CA ALA A 21 7.18 3.06 9.64
C ALA A 21 8.01 2.56 10.83
N VAL A 22 7.32 2.29 11.93
CA VAL A 22 7.88 1.61 13.10
C VAL A 22 7.38 0.16 13.11
N ALA A 23 8.27 -0.78 13.41
CA ALA A 23 7.96 -2.20 13.45
C ALA A 23 6.88 -2.49 14.51
N GLY A 24 5.91 -3.33 14.16
CA GLY A 24 4.78 -3.69 15.03
C GLY A 24 3.72 -2.60 15.18
N GLU A 25 3.88 -1.41 14.60
CA GLU A 25 2.84 -0.40 14.56
C GLU A 25 1.90 -0.60 13.34
N PRO A 26 0.60 -0.29 13.48
CA PRO A 26 -0.35 -0.43 12.39
C PRO A 26 -0.05 0.56 11.25
N ILE A 27 -0.07 0.04 10.03
CA ILE A 27 0.02 0.79 8.78
C ILE A 27 -1.31 0.65 8.06
N VAL A 28 -1.84 1.79 7.60
CA VAL A 28 -3.12 1.86 6.92
C VAL A 28 -2.90 2.37 5.51
N LEU A 29 -3.44 1.67 4.52
CA LEU A 29 -3.63 2.18 3.18
C LEU A 29 -5.06 2.71 3.08
N GLN A 30 -5.20 4.02 2.82
CA GLN A 30 -6.48 4.64 2.53
C GLN A 30 -6.56 4.85 1.02
N VAL A 31 -7.45 4.11 0.36
CA VAL A 31 -7.45 3.95 -1.09
C VAL A 31 -8.73 4.53 -1.68
N THR A 32 -8.58 5.42 -2.64
CA THR A 32 -9.65 5.84 -3.54
C THR A 32 -9.28 5.39 -4.95
N SER A 33 -10.15 4.63 -5.60
CA SER A 33 -9.88 4.12 -6.95
C SER A 33 -11.09 4.28 -7.86
N ASP A 34 -10.85 4.62 -9.14
CA ASP A 34 -11.85 4.63 -10.20
C ASP A 34 -11.93 3.30 -10.98
N ALA A 35 -11.13 2.30 -10.60
CA ALA A 35 -11.07 0.97 -11.21
C ALA A 35 -10.85 -0.15 -10.16
N GLU A 36 -11.12 -1.40 -10.55
CA GLU A 36 -10.71 -2.58 -9.78
C GLU A 36 -9.21 -2.86 -9.97
N ASP A 37 -8.53 -3.31 -8.90
CA ASP A 37 -7.11 -3.72 -8.88
C ASP A 37 -6.86 -4.59 -7.62
N SER A 38 -5.61 -4.98 -7.35
CA SER A 38 -5.19 -5.53 -6.07
C SER A 38 -3.92 -4.88 -5.54
N LEU A 39 -3.89 -4.60 -4.24
CA LEU A 39 -2.70 -4.14 -3.54
C LEU A 39 -1.93 -5.33 -2.99
N HIS A 40 -0.66 -5.46 -3.39
CA HIS A 40 0.25 -6.49 -2.91
C HIS A 40 1.28 -5.85 -1.98
N VAL A 41 1.35 -6.33 -0.74
CA VAL A 41 2.35 -5.92 0.26
C VAL A 41 3.37 -7.04 0.39
N HIS A 42 4.59 -6.77 -0.06
CA HIS A 42 5.70 -7.73 -0.05
C HIS A 42 6.39 -7.79 1.32
N SER A 43 5.62 -8.17 2.34
CA SER A 43 6.06 -8.37 3.74
C SER A 43 6.09 -9.86 4.12
N VAL A 44 6.45 -10.15 5.38
CA VAL A 44 6.31 -11.49 5.98
C VAL A 44 5.44 -11.39 7.24
N PRO A 45 4.23 -11.98 7.27
CA PRO A 45 3.55 -12.62 6.12
C PRO A 45 3.24 -11.61 5.00
N GLU A 46 2.98 -12.13 3.80
CA GLU A 46 2.49 -11.32 2.69
C GLU A 46 1.05 -10.86 2.95
N HIS A 47 0.68 -9.72 2.37
CA HIS A 47 -0.72 -9.28 2.35
C HIS A 47 -1.15 -8.97 0.92
N VAL A 48 -2.39 -9.35 0.61
CA VAL A 48 -3.08 -9.01 -0.64
C VAL A 48 -4.44 -8.43 -0.27
N PHE A 49 -4.78 -7.29 -0.87
CA PHE A 49 -6.06 -6.61 -0.66
C PHE A 49 -6.73 -6.33 -2.00
N ASP A 50 -7.99 -6.72 -2.13
CA ASP A 50 -8.80 -6.38 -3.31
C ASP A 50 -9.19 -4.89 -3.25
N VAL A 51 -8.91 -4.16 -4.33
CA VAL A 51 -9.30 -2.76 -4.50
C VAL A 51 -10.51 -2.70 -5.42
N ALA A 52 -11.62 -2.16 -4.93
CA ALA A 52 -12.80 -1.88 -5.73
C ALA A 52 -12.71 -0.51 -6.42
N ALA A 53 -13.54 -0.28 -7.44
CA ALA A 53 -13.78 1.05 -8.01
C ALA A 53 -14.64 1.91 -7.04
N ALA A 54 -14.07 2.29 -5.90
CA ALA A 54 -14.74 3.02 -4.84
C ALA A 54 -13.78 3.96 -4.09
N PRO A 55 -14.30 5.06 -3.51
CA PRO A 55 -13.54 5.93 -2.60
C PRO A 55 -13.41 5.34 -1.19
N ASP A 56 -12.46 5.88 -0.43
CA ASP A 56 -12.32 5.71 1.02
C ASP A 56 -12.23 4.25 1.53
N GLN A 57 -11.68 3.36 0.72
CA GLN A 57 -11.36 1.99 1.13
C GLN A 57 -10.21 2.01 2.14
N ARG A 58 -10.25 1.12 3.13
CA ARG A 58 -9.25 1.09 4.21
C ARG A 58 -8.71 -0.32 4.40
N PHE A 59 -7.41 -0.47 4.25
CA PHE A 59 -6.69 -1.72 4.48
C PHE A 59 -5.64 -1.51 5.57
N GLU A 60 -5.60 -2.40 6.56
CA GLU A 60 -4.71 -2.28 7.71
C GLU A 60 -3.86 -3.53 7.86
N PHE A 61 -2.57 -3.34 8.11
CA PHE A 61 -1.60 -4.41 8.33
C PHE A 61 -0.48 -3.93 9.27
N THR A 62 0.32 -4.87 9.77
CA THR A 62 1.53 -4.59 10.55
C THR A 62 2.72 -5.23 9.87
N VAL A 63 3.90 -4.66 10.10
CA VAL A 63 5.18 -5.28 9.71
C VAL A 63 6.05 -5.38 10.95
N ASP A 64 6.32 -6.60 11.40
CA ASP A 64 7.04 -6.84 12.66
C ASP A 64 8.56 -6.92 12.47
N ILE A 65 9.00 -7.16 11.23
CA ILE A 65 10.42 -7.33 10.89
C ILE A 65 10.93 -6.04 10.20
N PRO A 66 11.90 -5.31 10.79
CA PRO A 66 12.51 -4.14 10.16
C PRO A 66 13.09 -4.46 8.78
N GLY A 67 12.99 -3.51 7.86
CA GLY A 67 13.40 -3.73 6.47
C GLY A 67 12.68 -2.81 5.49
N ARG A 68 12.80 -3.12 4.19
CA ARG A 68 12.08 -2.44 3.12
C ARG A 68 10.92 -3.31 2.68
N VAL A 69 9.72 -2.76 2.68
CA VAL A 69 8.50 -3.43 2.21
C VAL A 69 7.94 -2.64 1.03
N ALA A 70 7.74 -3.29 -0.10
CA ALA A 70 7.08 -2.68 -1.25
C ALA A 70 5.56 -2.89 -1.18
N VAL A 71 4.82 -1.86 -1.57
CA VAL A 71 3.37 -1.93 -1.81
C VAL A 71 3.14 -1.63 -3.29
N GLU A 72 2.53 -2.58 -3.99
CA GLU A 72 2.32 -2.55 -5.44
C GLU A 72 0.84 -2.66 -5.77
N LEU A 73 0.39 -1.94 -6.80
CA LEU A 73 -0.85 -2.24 -7.51
C LEU A 73 -0.52 -3.26 -8.60
N HIS A 74 -1.10 -4.44 -8.48
CA HIS A 74 -0.73 -5.61 -9.29
C HIS A 74 -1.12 -5.43 -10.75
N ASP A 75 -2.37 -5.04 -11.03
CA ASP A 75 -2.88 -4.98 -12.39
C ASP A 75 -2.27 -3.78 -13.14
N LEU A 76 -2.09 -2.65 -12.44
CA LEU A 76 -1.34 -1.51 -12.96
C LEU A 76 0.19 -1.71 -13.02
N HIS A 77 0.71 -2.80 -12.43
CA HIS A 77 2.14 -3.13 -12.38
C HIS A 77 3.00 -1.96 -11.89
N VAL A 78 2.55 -1.27 -10.84
CA VAL A 78 3.22 -0.08 -10.31
C VAL A 78 3.46 -0.20 -8.81
N THR A 79 4.68 0.10 -8.39
CA THR A 79 4.97 0.31 -6.96
C THR A 79 4.41 1.66 -6.54
N VAL A 80 3.48 1.64 -5.59
CA VAL A 80 2.88 2.85 -5.00
C VAL A 80 3.87 3.48 -4.03
N VAL A 81 4.36 2.66 -3.09
CA VAL A 81 5.24 3.11 -2.02
C VAL A 81 6.20 2.00 -1.58
N THR A 82 7.43 2.37 -1.24
CA THR A 82 8.32 1.54 -0.42
C THR A 82 8.32 2.06 1.01
N ILE A 83 8.01 1.18 1.95
CA ILE A 83 7.99 1.47 3.39
C ILE A 83 9.32 1.03 3.99
N GLU A 84 10.08 1.97 4.54
CA GLU A 84 11.25 1.70 5.37
C GLU A 84 10.79 1.48 6.81
N VAL A 85 10.71 0.21 7.22
CA VAL A 85 10.32 -0.20 8.56
C VAL A 85 11.55 -0.18 9.47
N ARG A 86 11.45 0.59 10.54
CA ARG A 86 12.51 0.78 11.53
C ARG A 86 12.10 0.17 12.87
N PRO A 87 13.07 -0.21 13.73
CA PRO A 87 12.77 -0.65 15.10
C PRO A 87 12.06 0.42 15.93
#